data_AF-A0A2M6ZZ12-F1
#
_entry.id   AF-A0A2M6ZZ12-F1
#
_cell.length_a   1.000
_cell.length_b   1.000
_cell.length_c   1.000
_cell.angle_alpha   90.00
_cell.angle_beta   90.00
_cell.angle_gamma   90.00
#
_symmetry.space_group_name_H-M   'P 1'
#
loop_
_entity.id
_entity.type
_entity.pdbx_description
1 polymer ?
#
loop_
_entity_poly.entity_id
_entity_poly.type
_entity_poly.pdbx_seq_one_letter_code
_entity_poly.pdbx_strand_id
1 'polypeptide(L)'
;MALTGIQIYKFLPKTNCKKCGFPTCLAFAMKLASGQAELSKCPDVSDEAKGKLEAASRPPMRLVTIGAGEKKIEAGGETVVFRHDKAFFHPAALVVKVKDTASAEEVGKTVKEVTGYSVERVGMTFGMDGIAIQNESGDAATFAACVEAVKAKTDLPLILMATDPAGMSAALDK
;
A
#
# COMPACT_ATOMS: atom_id res chain seq x y z
N MET A 1 2.75 16.55 -6.54
CA MET A 1 3.98 17.35 -6.30
C MET A 1 3.89 17.89 -4.89
N ALA A 2 4.88 17.62 -4.04
CA ALA A 2 4.93 18.24 -2.72
C ALA A 2 4.98 19.77 -2.88
N LEU A 3 4.23 20.50 -2.06
CA LEU A 3 4.25 21.96 -2.06
C LEU A 3 5.67 22.46 -1.80
N THR A 4 6.12 23.47 -2.54
CA THR A 4 7.40 24.13 -2.24
C THR A 4 7.30 24.91 -0.93
N GLY A 5 8.43 25.13 -0.25
CA GLY A 5 8.44 25.94 0.97
C GLY A 5 7.88 27.36 0.75
N ILE A 6 8.01 27.92 -0.46
CA ILE A 6 7.41 29.20 -0.82
C ILE A 6 5.88 29.10 -0.92
N GLN A 7 5.36 28.02 -1.49
CA GLN A 7 3.91 27.80 -1.56
C GLN A 7 3.31 27.59 -0.17
N ILE A 8 3.97 26.84 0.70
CA ILE A 8 3.56 26.64 2.10
C ILE A 8 3.57 27.96 2.85
N TYR A 9 4.62 28.78 2.68
CA TYR A 9 4.74 30.09 3.33
C TYR A 9 3.57 31.04 3.01
N LYS A 10 2.93 30.92 1.83
CA LYS A 10 1.75 31.72 1.49
C LYS A 10 0.54 31.42 2.38
N PHE A 11 0.44 30.22 2.92
CA PHE A 11 -0.66 29.77 3.79
C PHE A 11 -0.37 29.95 5.29
N LEU A 12 0.88 30.26 5.67
CA LEU A 12 1.26 30.51 7.06
C LEU A 12 0.88 31.92 7.51
N PRO A 13 0.72 32.15 8.84
CA PRO A 13 0.32 33.45 9.40
C PRO A 13 1.40 34.55 9.30
N LYS A 14 2.63 34.22 8.89
CA LYS A 14 3.77 35.15 8.71
C LYS A 14 4.14 35.99 9.94
N THR A 15 3.76 35.54 11.13
CA THR A 15 4.03 36.23 12.40
C THR A 15 5.49 36.13 12.85
N ASN A 16 6.23 35.13 12.37
CA ASN A 16 7.59 34.80 12.82
C ASN A 16 7.71 34.69 14.36
N CYS A 17 6.64 34.20 15.02
CA CYS A 17 6.52 34.17 16.48
C CYS A 17 7.42 33.15 17.19
N LYS A 18 8.10 32.26 16.45
CA LYS A 18 8.97 31.19 16.94
C LYS A 18 8.31 30.14 17.86
N LYS A 19 6.99 30.19 18.07
CA LYS A 19 6.25 29.22 18.88
C LYS A 19 6.35 27.78 18.37
N CYS A 20 6.57 27.60 17.05
CA CYS A 20 6.78 26.29 16.43
C CYS A 20 8.22 25.76 16.58
N GLY A 21 9.12 26.48 17.27
CA GLY A 21 10.53 26.09 17.44
C GLY A 21 11.45 26.47 16.27
N PHE A 22 10.93 27.16 15.26
CA PHE A 22 11.70 27.61 14.09
C PHE A 22 11.92 29.13 14.11
N PRO A 23 13.07 29.63 13.62
CA PRO A 23 13.42 31.05 13.71
C PRO A 23 12.52 31.96 12.88
N THR A 24 11.92 31.45 11.80
CA THR A 24 10.98 32.19 10.92
C THR A 24 9.90 31.26 10.38
N CYS A 25 8.76 31.82 9.95
CA CYS A 25 7.70 31.08 9.25
C CYS A 25 8.21 30.48 7.93
N LEU A 26 9.16 31.14 7.26
CA LEU A 26 9.78 30.60 6.04
C LEU A 26 10.65 29.37 6.35
N ALA A 27 11.42 29.41 7.44
CA ALA A 27 12.21 28.26 7.88
C ALA A 27 11.31 27.06 8.23
N PHE A 28 10.18 27.32 8.92
CA PHE A 28 9.16 26.30 9.17
C PHE A 28 8.58 25.73 7.88
N ALA A 29 8.24 26.59 6.91
CA ALA A 29 7.69 26.16 5.62
C ALA A 29 8.66 25.28 4.81
N MET A 30 9.96 25.56 4.83
CA MET A 30 10.98 24.74 4.17
C MET A 30 11.15 23.37 4.85
N LYS A 31 11.06 23.33 6.19
CA LYS A 31 11.08 22.07 6.95
C LYS A 31 9.81 21.24 6.75
N LEU A 32 8.66 21.89 6.59
CA LEU A 32 7.41 21.23 6.22
C LEU A 32 7.50 20.64 4.80
N ALA A 33 8.01 21.41 3.83
CA ALA A 33 8.19 20.96 2.44
C ALA A 33 9.08 19.71 2.30
N SER A 34 10.05 19.57 3.20
CA SER A 34 11.00 18.44 3.24
C SER A 34 10.53 17.28 4.12
N GLY A 35 9.34 17.37 4.72
CA GLY A 35 8.81 16.33 5.62
C GLY A 35 9.53 16.23 6.97
N GLN A 36 10.31 17.24 7.35
CA GLN A 36 11.08 17.29 8.61
C GLN A 36 10.31 17.97 9.76
N ALA A 37 9.11 18.47 9.50
CA ALA A 37 8.25 19.11 10.49
C ALA A 37 6.77 18.83 10.16
N GLU A 38 5.93 18.85 11.19
CA GLU A 38 4.49 18.67 11.08
C GLU A 38 3.76 20.00 11.22
N LEU A 39 2.64 20.16 10.51
CA LEU A 39 1.83 21.39 10.53
C LEU A 39 1.25 21.69 11.93
N SER A 40 1.00 20.64 12.71
CA SER A 40 0.52 20.68 14.10
C SER A 40 1.41 21.50 15.04
N LYS A 41 2.69 21.71 14.70
CA LYS A 41 3.61 22.53 15.50
C LYS A 41 3.32 24.04 15.43
N CYS A 42 2.50 24.51 14.49
CA CYS A 42 2.12 25.91 14.40
C CYS A 42 0.74 26.14 15.06
N PRO A 43 0.68 26.73 16.27
CA PRO A 43 -0.59 26.95 16.95
C PRO A 43 -1.44 28.05 16.29
N ASP A 44 -0.82 28.95 15.53
CA ASP A 44 -1.46 30.13 14.95
C ASP A 44 -1.93 29.90 13.50
N VAL A 45 -1.95 28.65 13.00
CA VAL A 45 -2.37 28.34 11.62
C VAL A 45 -3.90 28.19 11.55
N SER A 46 -4.54 28.90 10.62
CA SER A 46 -6.00 28.85 10.46
C SER A 46 -6.47 27.50 9.93
N ASP A 47 -7.69 27.07 10.30
CA ASP A 47 -8.22 25.78 9.85
C ASP A 47 -8.43 25.71 8.34
N GLU A 48 -8.71 26.85 7.69
CA GLU A 48 -8.76 26.93 6.22
C GLU A 48 -7.37 26.70 5.59
N ALA A 49 -6.31 27.23 6.20
CA ALA A 49 -4.94 26.99 5.75
C ALA A 49 -4.52 25.53 6.00
N LYS A 50 -4.97 24.91 7.10
CA LYS A 50 -4.77 23.47 7.34
C LYS A 50 -5.38 22.63 6.24
N GLY A 51 -6.67 22.85 5.92
CA GLY A 51 -7.35 22.07 4.89
C GLY A 51 -6.68 22.17 3.52
N LYS A 52 -6.22 23.37 3.12
CA LYS A 52 -5.50 23.55 1.84
C LYS A 52 -4.12 22.91 1.82
N LEU A 53 -3.38 23.01 2.93
CA LEU A 53 -2.06 22.39 3.06
C LEU A 53 -2.17 20.87 3.10
N GLU A 54 -3.12 20.31 3.84
CA GLU A 54 -3.39 18.88 3.91
C GLU A 54 -3.81 18.31 2.55
N ALA A 55 -4.73 18.97 1.86
CA ALA A 55 -5.16 18.56 0.52
C ALA A 55 -3.99 18.52 -0.48
N ALA A 56 -3.10 19.50 -0.41
CA ALA A 56 -1.96 19.61 -1.31
C ALA A 56 -0.75 18.75 -0.87
N SER A 57 -0.66 18.37 0.40
CA SER A 57 0.36 17.45 0.91
C SER A 57 -0.05 15.98 0.80
N ARG A 58 -1.30 15.68 0.43
CA ARG A 58 -1.74 14.30 0.21
C ARG A 58 -0.80 13.61 -0.80
N PRO A 59 -0.30 12.41 -0.48
CA PRO A 59 0.51 11.63 -1.41
C PRO A 59 -0.23 11.50 -2.75
N PRO A 60 0.46 11.66 -3.89
CA PRO A 60 -0.16 11.54 -5.20
C PRO A 60 -0.76 10.13 -5.41
N MET A 61 -0.16 9.11 -4.79
CA MET A 61 -0.70 7.76 -4.72
C MET A 61 -0.88 7.33 -3.27
N ARG A 62 -2.08 6.88 -2.94
CA ARG A 62 -2.38 6.30 -1.62
C ARG A 62 -1.63 4.98 -1.46
N LEU A 63 -1.09 4.74 -0.27
CA LEU A 63 -0.57 3.42 0.11
C LEU A 63 -1.74 2.51 0.51
N VAL A 64 -1.78 1.32 -0.06
CA VAL A 64 -2.77 0.29 0.22
C VAL A 64 -2.05 -0.95 0.74
N THR A 65 -2.55 -1.53 1.82
CA THR A 65 -2.04 -2.78 2.39
C THR A 65 -2.98 -3.92 2.03
N ILE A 66 -2.43 -5.02 1.51
CA ILE A 66 -3.15 -6.25 1.18
C ILE A 66 -2.62 -7.36 2.09
N GLY A 67 -3.52 -8.02 2.83
CA GLY A 67 -3.17 -9.01 3.84
C GLY A 67 -2.83 -8.39 5.21
N ALA A 68 -2.33 -9.23 6.12
CA ALA A 68 -1.98 -8.86 7.48
C ALA A 68 -0.70 -9.59 7.93
N GLY A 69 -0.09 -9.12 9.03
CA GLY A 69 1.12 -9.71 9.59
C GLY A 69 2.39 -9.36 8.81
N GLU A 70 3.41 -10.22 8.91
CA GLU A 70 4.75 -9.97 8.36
C GLU A 70 4.82 -10.09 6.83
N LYS A 71 3.94 -10.91 6.23
CA LYS A 71 3.90 -11.14 4.77
C LYS A 71 2.91 -10.23 4.05
N LYS A 72 2.50 -9.11 4.66
CA LYS A 72 1.59 -8.14 4.03
C LYS A 72 2.22 -7.53 2.77
N ILE A 73 1.41 -7.27 1.77
CA ILE A 73 1.81 -6.53 0.57
C ILE A 73 1.47 -5.07 0.77
N GLU A 74 2.41 -4.18 0.49
CA GLU A 74 2.19 -2.73 0.48
C GLU A 74 2.35 -2.22 -0.95
N ALA A 75 1.28 -1.66 -1.51
CA ALA A 75 1.24 -1.20 -2.89
C ALA A 75 0.87 0.29 -2.96
N GLY A 76 1.58 1.04 -3.80
CA GLY A 76 1.38 2.48 -3.98
C GLY A 76 2.33 3.29 -3.12
N GLY A 77 1.90 4.48 -2.69
CA GLY A 77 2.76 5.39 -1.93
C GLY A 77 3.95 5.99 -2.70
N GLU A 78 4.08 5.74 -4.00
CA GLU A 78 5.18 6.27 -4.80
C GLU A 78 4.99 7.76 -5.11
N THR A 79 6.13 8.47 -5.23
CA THR A 79 6.15 9.93 -5.35
C THR A 79 6.80 10.43 -6.64
N VAL A 80 7.42 9.54 -7.42
CA VAL A 80 8.22 9.87 -8.60
C VAL A 80 7.92 8.92 -9.75
N VAL A 81 8.17 9.39 -10.98
CA VAL A 81 8.05 8.58 -12.20
C VAL A 81 9.37 7.88 -12.53
N PHE A 82 10.50 8.54 -12.25
CA PHE A 82 11.83 8.01 -12.53
C PHE A 82 12.61 7.75 -11.25
N ARG A 83 13.24 6.57 -11.18
CA ARG A 83 14.03 6.13 -10.02
C ARG A 83 15.28 6.99 -9.70
N HIS A 84 15.71 7.83 -10.65
CA HIS A 84 16.87 8.71 -10.46
C HIS A 84 16.48 10.05 -9.82
N ASP A 85 15.20 10.45 -9.90
CA ASP A 85 14.70 11.62 -9.17
C ASP A 85 14.61 11.30 -7.68
N LYS A 86 14.14 10.09 -7.35
CA LYS A 86 14.07 9.54 -6.00
C LYS A 86 13.91 8.02 -6.07
N ALA A 87 14.21 7.33 -4.96
CA ALA A 87 13.94 5.90 -4.84
C ALA A 87 12.45 5.56 -4.99
N PHE A 88 12.16 4.40 -5.58
CA PHE A 88 10.87 3.73 -5.41
C PHE A 88 10.88 3.01 -4.07
N PHE A 89 9.79 3.09 -3.33
CA PHE A 89 9.75 2.65 -1.93
C PHE A 89 9.15 1.25 -1.76
N HIS A 90 8.18 0.88 -2.58
CA HIS A 90 7.44 -0.37 -2.46
C HIS A 90 7.67 -1.23 -3.72
N PRO A 91 8.40 -2.35 -3.60
CA PRO A 91 8.57 -3.29 -4.69
C PRO A 91 7.22 -3.79 -5.25
N ALA A 92 7.19 -4.11 -6.54
CA ALA A 92 6.01 -4.70 -7.16
C ALA A 92 5.79 -6.12 -6.64
N ALA A 93 4.59 -6.39 -6.12
CA ALA A 93 4.22 -7.70 -5.63
C ALA A 93 4.02 -8.70 -6.78
N LEU A 94 4.63 -9.88 -6.64
CA LEU A 94 4.49 -11.01 -7.54
C LEU A 94 3.53 -12.03 -6.94
N VAL A 95 2.37 -12.17 -7.59
CA VAL A 95 1.32 -13.09 -7.15
C VAL A 95 1.06 -14.17 -8.20
N VAL A 96 0.87 -15.41 -7.74
CA VAL A 96 0.62 -16.55 -8.63
C VAL A 96 -0.86 -16.80 -8.73
N LYS A 97 -1.35 -16.93 -9.97
CA LYS A 97 -2.77 -17.16 -10.24
C LYS A 97 -3.12 -18.63 -10.17
N VAL A 98 -4.20 -18.94 -9.46
CA VAL A 98 -4.83 -20.26 -9.34
C VAL A 98 -6.28 -20.15 -9.79
N LYS A 99 -6.77 -21.15 -10.52
CA LYS A 99 -8.15 -21.23 -10.97
C LYS A 99 -8.92 -22.19 -10.09
N ASP A 100 -10.18 -21.90 -9.82
CA ASP A 100 -11.10 -22.80 -9.12
C ASP A 100 -11.52 -24.03 -9.95
N THR A 101 -11.40 -23.96 -11.28
CA THR A 101 -11.62 -25.08 -12.21
C THR A 101 -10.48 -26.11 -12.21
N ALA A 102 -9.32 -25.77 -11.65
CA ALA A 102 -8.19 -26.70 -11.52
C ALA A 102 -8.50 -27.76 -10.46
N SER A 103 -7.92 -28.95 -10.63
CA SER A 103 -8.12 -30.02 -9.65
C SER A 103 -7.52 -29.65 -8.29
N ALA A 104 -8.13 -30.15 -7.20
CA ALA A 104 -7.64 -29.87 -5.84
C ALA A 104 -6.17 -30.30 -5.62
N GLU A 105 -5.71 -31.29 -6.37
CA GLU A 105 -4.33 -31.76 -6.35
C GLU A 105 -3.37 -30.75 -7.02
N GLU A 106 -3.73 -30.23 -8.20
CA GLU A 106 -2.97 -29.19 -8.91
C GLU A 106 -2.90 -27.89 -8.12
N VAL A 107 -4.04 -27.47 -7.53
CA VAL A 107 -4.11 -26.32 -6.64
C VAL A 107 -3.17 -26.53 -5.45
N GLY A 108 -3.27 -27.70 -4.79
CA GLY A 108 -2.41 -28.05 -3.67
C GLY A 108 -0.92 -28.05 -4.02
N LYS A 109 -0.55 -28.57 -5.19
CA LYS A 109 0.84 -28.56 -5.67
C LYS A 109 1.34 -27.15 -5.91
N THR A 110 0.56 -26.34 -6.64
CA THR A 110 0.90 -24.94 -6.94
C THR A 110 1.07 -24.13 -5.67
N VAL A 111 0.14 -24.23 -4.71
CA VAL A 111 0.22 -23.50 -3.44
C VAL A 111 1.47 -23.89 -2.65
N LYS A 112 1.83 -25.18 -2.62
CA LYS A 112 3.05 -25.65 -1.95
C LYS A 112 4.31 -25.11 -2.61
N GLU A 113 4.38 -25.15 -3.94
CA GLU A 113 5.51 -24.60 -4.70
C GLU A 113 5.66 -23.10 -4.45
N VAL A 114 4.56 -22.34 -4.50
CA VAL A 114 4.55 -20.88 -4.27
C VAL A 114 4.95 -20.54 -2.84
N THR A 115 4.42 -21.25 -1.86
CA THR A 115 4.68 -20.98 -0.43
C THR A 115 6.10 -21.35 -0.04
N GLY A 116 6.67 -22.40 -0.65
CA GLY A 116 8.03 -22.85 -0.41
C GLY A 116 9.09 -22.21 -1.31
N TYR A 117 8.69 -21.42 -2.32
CA TYR A 117 9.63 -20.82 -3.25
C TYR A 117 10.46 -19.73 -2.55
N SER A 118 11.77 -19.93 -2.57
CA SER A 118 12.72 -18.99 -2.00
C SER A 118 14.02 -19.04 -2.79
N VAL A 119 14.53 -17.87 -3.17
CA VAL A 119 15.82 -17.71 -3.85
C VAL A 119 16.66 -16.70 -3.09
N GLU A 120 17.87 -17.10 -2.70
CA GLU A 120 18.83 -16.19 -2.11
C GLU A 120 19.71 -15.57 -3.21
N ARG A 121 19.86 -14.25 -3.18
CA ARG A 121 20.75 -13.53 -4.09
C ARG A 121 21.39 -12.36 -3.35
N VAL A 122 22.71 -12.43 -3.18
CA VAL A 122 23.51 -11.38 -2.51
C VAL A 122 23.00 -11.13 -1.08
N GLY A 123 22.70 -12.19 -0.32
CA GLY A 123 22.20 -12.08 1.06
C GLY A 123 20.74 -11.62 1.19
N MET A 124 20.03 -11.40 0.09
CA MET A 124 18.61 -11.10 0.07
C MET A 124 17.82 -12.35 -0.29
N THR A 125 16.76 -12.64 0.46
CA THR A 125 15.85 -13.75 0.18
C THR A 125 14.63 -13.22 -0.58
N PHE A 126 14.38 -13.80 -1.75
CA PHE A 126 13.23 -13.49 -2.60
C PHE A 126 12.25 -14.66 -2.57
N GLY A 127 10.96 -14.35 -2.42
CA GLY A 127 9.87 -15.32 -2.49
C GLY A 127 8.73 -14.78 -3.33
N MET A 128 7.61 -15.51 -3.36
CA MET A 128 6.36 -15.01 -3.92
C MET A 128 5.59 -14.23 -2.86
N ASP A 129 4.90 -13.17 -3.28
CA ASP A 129 4.23 -12.24 -2.36
C ASP A 129 2.78 -12.65 -2.04
N GLY A 130 2.14 -13.45 -2.90
CA GLY A 130 0.73 -13.79 -2.73
C GLY A 130 0.20 -14.80 -3.74
N ILE A 131 -1.07 -15.18 -3.54
CA ILE A 131 -1.82 -16.06 -4.43
C ILE A 131 -3.10 -15.38 -4.86
N ALA A 132 -3.36 -15.35 -6.16
CA ALA A 132 -4.59 -14.83 -6.73
C ALA A 132 -5.51 -15.98 -7.14
N ILE A 133 -6.71 -16.05 -6.57
CA ILE A 133 -7.67 -17.13 -6.82
C ILE A 133 -8.75 -16.59 -7.75
N GLN A 134 -8.82 -17.17 -8.95
CA GLN A 134 -9.76 -16.79 -9.99
C GLN A 134 -10.99 -17.71 -9.96
N ASN A 135 -12.17 -17.10 -9.84
CA ASN A 135 -13.45 -17.74 -10.09
C ASN A 135 -13.65 -17.83 -11.62
N GLU A 136 -13.23 -18.93 -12.22
CA GLU A 136 -13.47 -19.25 -13.63
C GLU A 136 -14.72 -20.11 -13.79
N SER A 137 -15.12 -20.87 -12.77
CA SER A 137 -16.30 -21.73 -12.81
C SER A 137 -17.62 -20.96 -12.88
N GLY A 138 -17.65 -19.74 -12.36
CA GLY A 138 -18.87 -18.94 -12.16
C GLY A 138 -19.72 -19.40 -10.98
N ASP A 139 -19.29 -20.42 -10.23
CA ASP A 139 -20.01 -20.96 -9.07
C ASP A 139 -19.41 -20.46 -7.74
N ALA A 140 -20.27 -19.93 -6.88
CA ALA A 140 -19.87 -19.37 -5.59
C ALA A 140 -19.36 -20.46 -4.62
N ALA A 141 -19.97 -21.65 -4.64
CA ALA A 141 -19.63 -22.73 -3.73
C ALA A 141 -18.27 -23.34 -4.06
N THR A 142 -18.02 -23.62 -5.34
CA THR A 142 -16.73 -24.13 -5.84
C THR A 142 -15.61 -23.14 -5.55
N PHE A 143 -15.85 -21.85 -5.78
CA PHE A 143 -14.87 -20.81 -5.49
C PHE A 143 -14.54 -20.71 -3.99
N ALA A 144 -15.55 -20.68 -3.12
CA ALA A 144 -15.35 -20.63 -1.67
C ALA A 144 -14.58 -21.86 -1.15
N ALA A 145 -14.88 -23.05 -1.66
CA ALA A 145 -14.15 -24.28 -1.31
C ALA A 145 -12.67 -24.22 -1.75
N CYS A 146 -12.39 -23.68 -2.94
CA CYS A 146 -11.02 -23.47 -3.42
C CYS A 146 -10.27 -22.48 -2.52
N VAL A 147 -10.90 -21.37 -2.14
CA VAL A 147 -10.31 -20.36 -1.24
C VAL A 147 -9.97 -20.96 0.13
N GLU A 148 -10.90 -21.72 0.72
CA GLU A 148 -10.67 -22.42 1.99
C GLU A 148 -9.50 -23.41 1.90
N ALA A 149 -9.44 -24.18 0.81
CA ALA A 149 -8.37 -25.15 0.57
C ALA A 149 -6.98 -24.50 0.37
N VAL A 150 -6.93 -23.31 -0.23
CA VAL A 150 -5.69 -22.52 -0.39
C VAL A 150 -5.29 -21.90 0.94
N LYS A 151 -6.22 -21.25 1.64
CA LYS A 151 -6.01 -20.59 2.94
C LYS A 151 -5.44 -21.55 3.99
N ALA A 152 -5.90 -22.80 4.01
CA ALA A 152 -5.40 -23.82 4.93
C ALA A 152 -3.93 -24.26 4.67
N LYS A 153 -3.35 -23.88 3.52
CA LYS A 153 -2.02 -24.35 3.06
C LYS A 153 -0.99 -23.24 2.92
N THR A 154 -1.34 -21.98 3.14
CA THR A 154 -0.40 -20.85 2.99
C THR A 154 -0.70 -19.72 3.96
N ASP A 155 0.35 -19.01 4.37
CA ASP A 155 0.26 -17.77 5.14
C ASP A 155 0.40 -16.53 4.25
N LEU A 156 0.48 -16.72 2.92
CA LEU A 156 0.61 -15.63 1.97
C LEU A 156 -0.73 -14.90 1.78
N PRO A 157 -0.73 -13.57 1.56
CA PRO A 157 -1.91 -12.82 1.18
C PRO A 157 -2.64 -13.42 -0.03
N LEU A 158 -3.96 -13.46 0.08
CA LEU A 158 -4.84 -13.96 -0.98
C LEU A 158 -5.54 -12.80 -1.69
N ILE A 159 -5.59 -12.87 -3.02
CA ILE A 159 -6.33 -11.93 -3.86
C ILE A 159 -7.49 -12.70 -4.49
N LEU A 160 -8.72 -12.29 -4.18
CA LEU A 160 -9.93 -12.91 -4.70
C LEU A 160 -10.33 -12.24 -6.02
N MET A 161 -10.42 -13.02 -7.09
CA MET A 161 -10.82 -12.56 -8.42
C MET A 161 -12.14 -13.21 -8.82
N ALA A 162 -13.25 -12.56 -8.48
CA ALA A 162 -14.59 -12.96 -8.90
C ALA A 162 -15.32 -11.77 -9.53
N THR A 163 -16.15 -12.04 -10.54
CA THR A 163 -17.00 -11.04 -11.18
C THR A 163 -18.33 -10.86 -10.44
N ASP A 164 -18.81 -11.92 -9.79
CA ASP A 164 -20.07 -11.91 -9.04
C ASP A 164 -19.87 -11.54 -7.56
N PRO A 165 -20.63 -10.55 -7.04
CA PRO A 165 -20.53 -10.14 -5.63
C PRO A 165 -20.89 -11.23 -4.62
N ALA A 166 -21.84 -12.12 -4.93
CA ALA A 166 -22.23 -13.20 -4.01
C ALA A 166 -21.13 -14.26 -3.93
N GLY A 167 -20.47 -14.58 -5.05
CA GLY A 167 -19.26 -15.41 -5.08
C GLY A 167 -18.11 -14.81 -4.25
N MET A 168 -17.92 -13.49 -4.33
CA MET A 168 -16.90 -12.80 -3.53
C MET A 168 -17.23 -12.80 -2.04
N SER A 169 -18.50 -12.58 -1.67
CA SER A 169 -18.95 -12.64 -0.27
C SER A 169 -18.75 -14.04 0.33
N ALA A 170 -19.16 -15.08 -0.41
CA ALA A 170 -19.03 -16.46 0.05
C ALA A 170 -17.56 -16.86 0.31
N ALA A 171 -16.63 -16.34 -0.50
CA ALA A 171 -15.20 -16.56 -0.30
C ALA A 171 -14.61 -15.75 0.86
N LEU A 172 -15.15 -14.57 1.18
CA LEU A 172 -14.68 -13.74 2.29
C LEU A 172 -15.04 -14.34 3.66
N ASP A 173 -16.13 -15.09 3.75
CA ASP A 173 -16.57 -15.75 4.98
C ASP A 173 -15.74 -17.01 5.33
N LYS A 174 -14.81 -17.41 4.47
CA LYS A 174 -13.94 -18.60 4.62
C LYS A 174 -12.56 -18.24 5.12
#